data_AF-A0A563UD53-F1
#
_entry.id   AF-A0A563UD53-F1
#
_cell.length_a   1.000
_cell.length_b   1.000
_cell.length_c   1.000
_cell.angle_alpha   90.00
_cell.angle_beta   90.00
_cell.angle_gamma   90.00
#
_symmetry.space_group_name_H-M   'P 1'
#
loop_
_entity.id
_entity.type
_entity.pdbx_description
1 polymer ?
#
loop_
_entity_poly.entity_id
_entity_poly.type
_entity_poly.pdbx_seq_one_letter_code
_entity_poly.pdbx_strand_id
1 'polypeptide(L)'
;MRKFTFAHLEIRKLSFSDLLWLFVFICVVVALFAFEAKGVHKNAFIVLFGGQMGIAYLVLTTQFGLRFRSAHFSLFWFILSLLFLRVGIPISFLSISLFVLYHLLRFIFFLKYGREFIPFNLGRGFQFYRQVDNIERQGGTNHDKDFMKLLAIVGFAILIACL
;
A
#
# COMPACT_ATOMS: atom_id res chain seq x y z
N MET A 1 -1.24 -21.45 -16.41
CA MET A 1 -2.38 -20.53 -16.22
C MET A 1 -2.14 -19.29 -17.08
N ARG A 2 -3.08 -18.91 -17.96
CA ARG A 2 -3.01 -17.66 -18.72
C ARG A 2 -3.24 -16.49 -17.75
N LYS A 3 -2.30 -15.54 -17.68
CA LYS A 3 -2.44 -14.31 -16.90
C LYS A 3 -3.38 -13.37 -17.67
N PHE A 4 -4.52 -13.01 -17.08
CA PHE A 4 -5.25 -11.83 -17.52
C PHE A 4 -4.68 -10.64 -16.75
N THR A 5 -3.96 -9.80 -17.46
CA THR A 5 -3.39 -8.56 -16.93
C THR A 5 -4.07 -7.38 -17.60
N PHE A 6 -4.48 -6.39 -16.81
CA PHE A 6 -4.94 -5.10 -17.30
C PHE A 6 -4.04 -4.03 -16.71
N ALA A 7 -3.37 -3.22 -17.55
CA ALA A 7 -2.33 -2.28 -17.12
C ALA A 7 -1.26 -2.94 -16.20
N HIS A 8 -0.86 -4.18 -16.53
CA HIS A 8 0.06 -5.01 -15.73
C HIS A 8 -0.43 -5.34 -14.30
N LEU A 9 -1.68 -5.06 -13.95
CA LEU A 9 -2.30 -5.56 -12.73
C LEU A 9 -2.86 -6.97 -12.97
N GLU A 10 -2.65 -7.85 -11.99
CA GLU A 10 -3.18 -9.20 -11.96
C GLU A 10 -4.69 -9.16 -11.68
N ILE A 11 -5.48 -9.69 -12.61
CA ILE A 11 -6.90 -9.95 -12.37
C ILE A 11 -6.99 -11.29 -11.63
N ARG A 12 -6.82 -11.24 -10.31
CA ARG A 12 -6.95 -12.40 -9.41
C ARG A 12 -8.03 -12.19 -8.37
N LYS A 13 -8.62 -13.30 -7.89
CA LYS A 13 -9.50 -13.27 -6.71
C LYS A 13 -8.71 -12.79 -5.49
N LEU A 14 -9.38 -12.03 -4.64
CA LEU A 14 -8.82 -11.57 -3.37
C LEU A 14 -8.62 -12.79 -2.45
N SER A 15 -7.43 -12.91 -1.87
CA SER A 15 -7.17 -13.93 -0.85
C SER A 15 -7.85 -13.55 0.47
N PHE A 16 -8.04 -14.50 1.38
CA PHE A 16 -8.56 -14.22 2.72
C PHE A 16 -7.75 -13.13 3.44
N SER A 17 -6.42 -13.17 3.28
CA SER A 17 -5.56 -12.14 3.85
C SER A 17 -5.79 -10.77 3.21
N ASP A 18 -6.03 -10.70 1.89
CA ASP A 18 -6.35 -9.43 1.21
C ASP A 18 -7.66 -8.84 1.75
N LEU A 19 -8.68 -9.69 1.93
CA LEU A 19 -9.95 -9.30 2.52
C LEU A 19 -9.79 -8.79 3.96
N LEU A 20 -8.96 -9.45 4.78
CA LEU A 20 -8.70 -9.03 6.15
C LEU A 20 -8.11 -7.60 6.21
N TRP A 21 -7.15 -7.29 5.36
CA TRP A 21 -6.56 -5.95 5.33
C TRP A 21 -7.51 -4.88 4.81
N LEU A 22 -8.31 -5.20 3.77
CA LEU A 22 -9.36 -4.30 3.31
C LEU A 22 -10.40 -4.07 4.41
N PHE A 23 -10.77 -5.10 5.17
CA PHE A 23 -11.68 -4.99 6.30
C PHE A 23 -11.13 -4.06 7.39
N VAL A 24 -9.86 -4.23 7.79
CA VAL A 24 -9.19 -3.32 8.73
C VAL A 24 -9.22 -1.89 8.21
N PHE A 25 -8.93 -1.68 6.93
CA PHE A 25 -8.93 -0.34 6.34
C PHE A 25 -10.33 0.28 6.33
N ILE A 26 -11.36 -0.51 6.01
CA ILE A 26 -12.77 -0.12 6.09
C ILE A 26 -13.14 0.26 7.53
N CYS A 27 -12.72 -0.51 8.54
CA CYS A 27 -13.00 -0.19 9.94
C CYS A 27 -12.43 1.18 10.35
N VAL A 28 -11.22 1.51 9.90
CA VAL A 28 -10.61 2.83 10.14
C VAL A 28 -11.44 3.94 9.49
N VAL A 29 -11.84 3.77 8.23
CA VAL A 29 -12.69 4.73 7.51
C VAL A 29 -14.04 4.91 8.18
N VAL A 30 -14.70 3.82 8.57
CA VAL A 30 -16.00 3.85 9.27
C VAL A 30 -15.88 4.54 10.62
N ALA A 31 -14.84 4.22 11.39
CA ALA A 31 -14.59 4.86 12.69
C ALA A 31 -14.39 6.38 12.53
N LEU A 32 -13.63 6.81 11.52
CA LEU A 32 -13.42 8.21 11.21
C LEU A 32 -14.75 8.94 10.98
N PHE A 33 -15.58 8.44 10.06
CA PHE A 33 -16.87 9.06 9.78
C PHE A 33 -17.85 8.99 10.96
N ALA A 34 -17.81 7.93 11.76
CA ALA A 34 -18.64 7.82 12.96
C ALA A 34 -18.27 8.86 14.02
N PHE A 35 -16.99 9.19 14.20
CA PHE A 35 -16.56 10.24 15.13
C PHE A 35 -16.80 11.64 14.58
N GLU A 36 -16.62 11.85 13.27
CA GLU A 36 -16.93 13.11 12.60
C GLU A 36 -18.43 13.43 12.71
N ALA A 37 -19.30 12.46 12.44
CA ALA A 37 -20.76 12.63 12.54
C ALA A 37 -21.23 12.96 13.96
N LYS A 38 -20.50 12.54 15.00
CA LYS A 38 -20.78 12.87 16.40
C LYS A 38 -20.18 14.21 16.85
N GLY A 39 -19.48 14.94 15.98
CA GLY A 39 -18.79 16.19 16.31
C GLY A 39 -17.58 16.00 17.25
N VAL A 40 -17.09 14.76 17.42
CA VAL A 40 -15.98 14.47 18.34
C VAL A 40 -14.65 14.58 17.61
N HIS A 41 -14.31 15.82 17.23
CA HIS A 41 -13.17 16.12 16.35
C HIS A 41 -11.81 15.59 16.87
N LYS A 42 -11.58 15.60 18.19
CA LYS A 42 -10.35 15.06 18.79
C LYS A 42 -10.20 13.56 18.53
N ASN A 43 -11.28 12.79 18.68
CA ASN A 43 -11.24 11.34 18.47
C ASN A 43 -11.14 11.01 16.97
N ALA A 44 -11.84 11.78 16.12
CA ALA A 44 -11.72 11.66 14.67
C ALA A 44 -10.27 11.90 14.22
N PHE A 45 -9.60 12.93 14.78
CA PHE A 45 -8.19 13.19 14.52
C PHE A 45 -7.28 12.05 14.97
N ILE A 46 -7.49 11.48 16.16
CA ILE A 46 -6.68 10.35 16.67
C ILE A 46 -6.83 9.12 15.76
N VAL A 47 -8.06 8.80 15.34
CA VAL A 47 -8.33 7.68 14.42
C VAL A 47 -7.68 7.92 13.06
N LEU A 48 -7.81 9.14 12.53
CA LEU A 48 -7.18 9.53 11.27
C LEU A 48 -5.67 9.43 11.34
N PHE A 49 -5.05 10.07 12.33
CA PHE A 49 -3.61 10.06 12.52
C PHE A 49 -3.08 8.63 12.71
N GLY A 50 -3.64 7.87 13.67
CA GLY A 50 -3.21 6.51 13.95
C GLY A 50 -3.42 5.57 12.77
N GLY A 51 -4.55 5.69 12.07
CA GLY A 51 -4.84 4.92 10.86
C GLY A 51 -3.86 5.22 9.72
N GLN A 52 -3.59 6.49 9.46
CA GLN A 52 -2.66 6.95 8.42
C GLN A 52 -1.21 6.53 8.72
N MET A 53 -0.76 6.63 9.98
CA MET A 53 0.55 6.12 10.41
C MET A 53 0.65 4.60 10.22
N GLY A 54 -0.39 3.84 10.59
CA GLY A 54 -0.42 2.40 10.39
C GLY A 54 -0.33 2.00 8.91
N ILE A 55 -1.04 2.73 8.03
CA ILE A 55 -0.97 2.54 6.59
C ILE A 55 0.42 2.86 6.05
N ALA A 56 1.01 3.99 6.46
CA ALA A 56 2.37 4.35 6.06
C ALA A 56 3.38 3.28 6.48
N TYR A 57 3.28 2.79 7.71
CA TYR A 57 4.10 1.68 8.18
C TYR A 57 3.95 0.43 7.29
N LEU A 58 2.72 0.01 6.99
CA LEU A 58 2.46 -1.16 6.16
C LEU A 58 3.05 -1.02 4.75
N VAL A 59 2.80 0.11 4.07
CA VAL A 59 3.24 0.33 2.69
C VAL A 59 4.76 0.47 2.58
N LEU A 60 5.39 1.18 3.52
CA LEU A 60 6.82 1.52 3.43
C LEU A 60 7.74 0.40 3.94
N THR A 61 7.30 -0.40 4.91
CA THR A 61 8.21 -1.31 5.62
C THR A 61 7.95 -2.79 5.36
N THR A 62 6.73 -3.16 4.96
CA THR A 62 6.34 -4.57 4.87
C THR A 62 6.22 -5.05 3.41
N GLN A 63 5.99 -6.34 3.22
CA GLN A 63 5.73 -6.94 1.91
C GLN A 63 4.33 -6.60 1.35
N PHE A 64 3.63 -5.63 1.95
CA PHE A 64 2.30 -5.19 1.55
C PHE A 64 2.20 -4.81 0.08
N GLY A 65 3.31 -4.33 -0.50
CA GLY A 65 3.44 -4.04 -1.94
C GLY A 65 2.92 -5.15 -2.86
N LEU A 66 3.13 -6.43 -2.51
CA LEU A 66 2.65 -7.54 -3.33
C LEU A 66 1.13 -7.56 -3.53
N ARG A 67 0.36 -7.01 -2.58
CA ARG A 67 -1.10 -6.98 -2.66
C ARG A 67 -1.58 -6.01 -3.73
N PHE A 68 -0.86 -4.91 -3.94
CA PHE A 68 -1.11 -3.92 -4.99
C PHE A 68 -0.82 -4.42 -6.41
N ARG A 69 -0.45 -5.70 -6.58
CA ARG A 69 -0.47 -6.35 -7.89
C ARG A 69 -1.88 -6.76 -8.30
N SER A 70 -2.75 -7.07 -7.34
CA SER A 70 -4.14 -7.38 -7.65
C SER A 70 -4.88 -6.11 -8.07
N ALA A 71 -5.50 -6.14 -9.25
CA ALA A 71 -6.31 -5.05 -9.76
C ALA A 71 -7.45 -4.72 -8.78
N HIS A 72 -8.15 -5.75 -8.30
CA HIS A 72 -9.24 -5.61 -7.35
C HIS A 72 -8.78 -4.98 -6.04
N PHE A 73 -7.66 -5.46 -5.47
CA PHE A 73 -7.16 -4.93 -4.20
C PHE A 73 -6.76 -3.47 -4.33
N SER A 74 -6.05 -3.13 -5.41
CA SER A 74 -5.59 -1.77 -5.68
C SER A 74 -6.77 -0.82 -5.87
N LEU A 75 -7.81 -1.24 -6.58
CA LEU A 75 -9.02 -0.45 -6.79
C LEU A 75 -9.75 -0.18 -5.47
N PHE A 76 -9.98 -1.20 -4.65
CA PHE A 76 -10.62 -1.01 -3.35
C PHE A 76 -9.79 -0.10 -2.44
N TRP A 77 -8.48 -0.30 -2.39
CA TRP A 77 -7.57 0.52 -1.60
C TRP A 77 -7.58 1.99 -2.04
N PHE A 78 -7.59 2.23 -3.36
CA PHE A 78 -7.69 3.57 -3.93
C PHE A 78 -9.00 4.26 -3.51
N ILE A 79 -10.13 3.58 -3.67
CA ILE A 79 -11.45 4.12 -3.28
C ILE A 79 -11.47 4.47 -1.79
N LEU A 80 -10.99 3.58 -0.92
CA LEU A 80 -10.91 3.85 0.52
C LEU A 80 -9.98 5.02 0.85
N SER A 81 -8.85 5.15 0.12
CA SER A 81 -7.91 6.26 0.28
C SER A 81 -8.56 7.61 -0.08
N LEU A 82 -9.41 7.64 -1.11
CA LEU A 82 -10.14 8.85 -1.49
C LEU A 82 -11.13 9.32 -0.43
N LEU A 83 -11.71 8.40 0.36
CA LEU A 83 -12.67 8.76 1.40
C LEU A 83 -12.04 9.61 2.51
N PHE A 84 -10.75 9.45 2.79
CA PHE A 84 -10.04 10.29 3.77
C PHE A 84 -9.96 11.76 3.33
N LEU A 85 -9.89 12.03 2.02
CA LEU A 85 -9.74 13.39 1.49
C LEU A 85 -10.88 14.32 1.89
N ARG A 86 -12.05 13.77 2.21
CA ARG A 86 -13.21 14.53 2.69
C ARG A 86 -12.91 15.35 3.94
N VAL A 87 -11.98 14.91 4.80
CA VAL A 87 -11.63 15.63 6.03
C VAL A 87 -10.85 16.92 5.73
N GLY A 88 -10.18 17.02 4.58
CA GLY A 88 -9.53 18.25 4.13
C GLY A 88 -8.28 18.69 4.90
N ILE A 89 -7.74 17.87 5.80
CA ILE A 89 -6.49 18.17 6.53
C ILE A 89 -5.27 17.48 5.87
N PRO A 90 -4.05 18.02 5.99
CA PRO A 90 -2.87 17.50 5.29
C PRO A 90 -2.62 15.98 5.45
N ILE A 91 -2.84 15.45 6.66
CA ILE A 91 -2.61 14.02 6.94
C ILE A 91 -3.58 13.10 6.19
N SER A 92 -4.74 13.59 5.73
CA SER A 92 -5.69 12.79 4.96
C SER A 92 -5.19 12.44 3.56
N PHE A 93 -4.22 13.20 3.04
CA PHE A 93 -3.59 12.96 1.74
C PHE A 93 -2.52 11.85 1.79
N LEU A 94 -2.13 11.38 2.98
CA LEU A 94 -1.03 10.43 3.12
C LEU A 94 -1.31 9.11 2.40
N SER A 95 -2.47 8.49 2.66
CA SER A 95 -2.85 7.20 2.04
C SER A 95 -2.84 7.25 0.51
N ILE A 96 -3.44 8.31 -0.07
CA ILE A 96 -3.50 8.44 -1.53
C ILE A 96 -2.13 8.74 -2.13
N SER A 97 -1.32 9.56 -1.46
CA SER A 97 0.01 9.92 -1.94
C SER A 97 0.95 8.71 -1.93
N LEU A 98 0.90 7.88 -0.87
CA LEU A 98 1.65 6.64 -0.79
C LEU A 98 1.16 5.59 -1.81
N PHE A 99 -0.14 5.51 -2.05
CA PHE A 99 -0.70 4.65 -3.10
C PHE A 99 -0.17 5.03 -4.49
N VAL A 100 -0.23 6.32 -4.82
CA VAL A 100 0.27 6.85 -6.10
C VAL A 100 1.78 6.63 -6.22
N LEU A 101 2.55 6.98 -5.19
CA LEU A 101 4.00 6.76 -5.17
C LEU A 101 4.36 5.29 -5.42
N TYR A 102 3.67 4.37 -4.74
CA TYR A 102 3.91 2.94 -4.92
C TYR A 102 3.66 2.51 -6.37
N HIS A 103 2.52 2.89 -6.96
CA HIS A 103 2.19 2.51 -8.34
C HIS A 103 3.11 3.18 -9.37
N LEU A 104 3.54 4.43 -9.14
CA LEU A 104 4.53 5.10 -9.98
C LEU A 104 5.87 4.35 -9.96
N LEU A 105 6.40 4.03 -8.77
CA LEU A 105 7.66 3.30 -8.66
C LEU A 105 7.57 1.90 -9.26
N ARG A 106 6.45 1.19 -9.06
CA ARG A 106 6.20 -0.11 -9.68
C ARG A 106 6.19 -0.01 -11.20
N PHE A 107 5.53 1.00 -11.76
CA PHE A 107 5.49 1.23 -13.20
C PHE A 107 6.86 1.56 -13.79
N ILE A 108 7.60 2.48 -13.15
CA ILE A 108 8.98 2.82 -13.54
C ILE A 108 9.89 1.58 -13.49
N PHE A 109 9.77 0.77 -12.43
CA PHE A 109 10.53 -0.47 -12.29
C PHE A 109 10.24 -1.44 -13.43
N PHE A 110 8.96 -1.62 -13.76
CA PHE A 110 8.54 -2.48 -14.86
C PHE A 110 9.11 -2.02 -16.20
N LEU A 111 9.01 -0.72 -16.52
CA LEU A 111 9.57 -0.17 -17.76
C LEU A 111 11.09 -0.39 -17.86
N LYS A 112 11.80 -0.31 -16.73
CA LYS A 112 13.26 -0.42 -16.70
C LYS A 112 13.78 -1.86 -16.76
N TYR A 113 13.11 -2.79 -16.09
CA TYR A 113 13.62 -4.16 -15.88
C TYR A 113 12.76 -5.25 -16.51
N GLY A 114 11.63 -4.91 -17.14
CA GLY A 114 10.75 -5.86 -17.84
C GLY A 114 10.08 -6.89 -16.93
N ARG A 115 10.06 -6.67 -15.62
CA ARG A 115 9.47 -7.56 -14.61
C ARG A 115 8.81 -6.79 -13.49
N GLU A 116 8.01 -7.49 -12.70
CA GLU A 116 7.31 -6.91 -11.56
C GLU A 116 8.23 -6.53 -10.40
N PHE A 117 7.88 -5.43 -9.73
CA PHE A 117 8.55 -4.99 -8.51
C PHE A 117 8.22 -5.96 -7.36
N ILE A 118 9.24 -6.59 -6.78
CA ILE A 118 9.12 -7.56 -5.69
C ILE A 118 9.77 -6.94 -4.45
N PRO A 119 9.04 -6.64 -3.36
CA PRO A 119 9.65 -6.11 -2.15
C PRO A 119 10.86 -6.95 -1.69
N PHE A 120 12.04 -6.35 -1.61
CA PHE A 120 13.32 -7.00 -1.28
C PHE A 120 13.33 -7.80 0.03
N ASN A 121 12.43 -7.49 0.97
CA ASN A 121 12.24 -8.27 2.20
C ASN A 121 11.75 -9.70 1.91
N LEU A 122 11.34 -10.02 0.68
CA LEU A 122 11.15 -11.37 0.16
C LEU A 122 12.52 -12.00 -0.17
N GLY A 123 13.16 -12.58 0.85
CA GLY A 123 14.33 -13.44 0.66
C GLY A 123 15.51 -13.24 1.62
N ARG A 124 15.48 -12.28 2.53
CA ARG A 124 16.51 -12.13 3.59
C ARG A 124 15.87 -11.89 4.96
N GLY A 125 15.54 -12.98 5.65
CA GLY A 125 15.89 -13.12 7.06
C GLY A 125 15.03 -12.47 8.15
N PHE A 126 13.77 -12.10 7.92
CA PHE A 126 12.86 -11.82 9.06
C PHE A 126 11.84 -12.93 9.32
N GLN A 127 11.64 -13.86 8.38
CA GLN A 127 10.87 -15.08 8.55
C GLN A 127 11.62 -16.22 7.85
N PHE A 128 11.63 -17.39 8.48
CA PHE A 128 12.42 -18.60 8.18
C PHE A 128 12.24 -19.22 6.77
N TYR A 129 11.59 -18.54 5.83
CA TYR A 129 11.30 -19.04 4.49
C TYR A 129 11.65 -18.00 3.43
N ARG A 130 12.50 -18.39 2.49
CA ARG A 130 12.78 -17.61 1.27
C ARG A 130 11.49 -17.60 0.44
N GLN A 131 10.63 -16.61 0.66
CA GLN A 131 9.43 -16.43 -0.13
C GLN A 131 9.84 -16.01 -1.55
N VAL A 132 9.75 -16.97 -2.46
CA VAL A 132 9.86 -16.76 -3.89
C VAL A 132 8.49 -16.28 -4.36
N ASP A 133 8.47 -15.24 -5.17
CA ASP A 133 7.23 -14.83 -5.81
C ASP A 133 6.74 -15.97 -6.71
N ASN A 134 5.55 -16.51 -6.44
CA ASN A 134 5.03 -17.68 -7.19
C ASN A 134 4.84 -17.39 -8.68
N ILE A 135 4.79 -16.12 -9.06
CA ILE A 135 4.44 -15.64 -10.40
C ILE A 135 5.69 -15.34 -11.21
N GLU A 136 6.66 -14.65 -10.62
CA GLU A 136 7.97 -14.37 -11.23
C GLU A 136 8.97 -15.51 -11.02
N ARG A 137 8.67 -16.45 -10.12
CA ARG A 137 9.55 -17.55 -9.67
C ARG A 137 10.92 -17.06 -9.19
N GLN A 138 11.00 -15.82 -8.74
CA GLN A 138 12.21 -15.17 -8.25
C GLN A 138 11.93 -14.43 -6.94
N GLY A 139 12.96 -14.28 -6.10
CA GLY A 139 12.92 -13.40 -4.93
C GLY A 139 13.31 -11.97 -5.30
N GLY A 140 13.30 -11.07 -4.32
CA GLY A 140 13.78 -9.70 -4.52
C GLY A 140 15.27 -9.66 -4.89
N THR A 141 15.63 -8.81 -5.85
CA THR A 141 17.01 -8.55 -6.29
C THR A 141 17.55 -7.25 -5.70
N ASN A 142 18.84 -6.96 -5.90
CA ASN A 142 19.43 -5.68 -5.47
C ASN A 142 18.72 -4.46 -6.08
N HIS A 143 18.18 -4.57 -7.30
CA HIS A 143 17.41 -3.48 -7.89
C HIS A 143 16.10 -3.20 -7.14
N ASP A 144 15.43 -4.23 -6.64
CA ASP A 144 14.23 -4.07 -5.83
C ASP A 144 14.57 -3.41 -4.48
N LYS A 145 15.76 -3.69 -3.92
CA LYS A 145 16.25 -3.03 -2.71
C LYS A 145 16.38 -1.53 -2.90
N ASP A 146 16.95 -1.11 -4.01
CA ASP A 146 17.17 0.31 -4.29
C ASP A 146 15.83 1.05 -4.52
N PHE A 147 14.88 0.41 -5.19
CA PHE A 147 13.53 0.95 -5.34
C PHE A 147 12.74 0.96 -4.03
N MET A 148 12.93 -0.03 -3.15
CA MET A 148 12.36 0.00 -1.79
C MET A 148 12.95 1.13 -0.94
N LYS A 149 14.27 1.37 -1.02
CA LYS A 149 14.90 2.52 -0.35
C LYS A 149 14.35 3.83 -0.88
N LEU A 150 14.20 3.95 -2.21
CA LEU A 150 13.60 5.13 -2.82
C LEU A 150 12.15 5.32 -2.36
N LEU A 151 11.34 4.26 -2.34
CA LEU A 151 9.98 4.27 -1.81
C LEU A 151 9.95 4.74 -0.35
N ALA A 152 10.85 4.23 0.48
CA ALA A 152 10.95 4.63 1.88
C ALA A 152 11.37 6.09 2.05
N ILE A 153 12.38 6.56 1.31
CA ILE A 153 12.87 7.95 1.39
C ILE A 153 11.79 8.93 0.92
N VAL A 154 11.23 8.70 -0.27
CA VAL A 154 10.19 9.59 -0.83
C VAL A 154 8.90 9.49 -0.01
N GLY A 155 8.53 8.29 0.44
CA GLY A 155 7.39 8.07 1.31
C GLY A 155 7.54 8.76 2.67
N PHE A 156 8.74 8.79 3.24
CA PHE A 156 9.03 9.54 4.47
C PHE A 156 9.00 11.05 4.24
N ALA A 157 9.46 11.53 3.08
CA ALA A 157 9.30 12.94 2.72
C ALA A 157 7.82 13.34 2.59
N ILE A 158 6.98 12.49 1.98
CA ILE A 158 5.52 12.68 1.91
C ILE A 158 4.92 12.68 3.32
N LEU A 159 5.33 11.75 4.18
CA LEU A 159 4.90 11.68 5.57
C LEU A 159 5.16 13.01 6.29
N ILE A 160 6.37 13.55 6.20
CA ILE A 160 6.71 14.85 6.79
C ILE A 160 5.87 15.98 6.20
N ALA A 161 5.63 15.98 4.88
CA ALA A 161 4.82 17.02 4.23
C ALA A 161 3.32 16.95 4.61
N CYS A 162 2.84 15.79 5.06
CA CYS A 162 1.47 15.56 5.50
C CYS A 162 1.26 15.77 7.01
N LEU A 163 2.34 15.93 7.78
CA LEU A 163 2.33 16.21 9.23
C LEU A 163 2.31 17.71 9.49
#